data_AF-A0A259KNF0-F1
#
_entry.id   AF-A0A259KNF0-F1
#
_cell.length_a   1.000
_cell.length_b   1.000
_cell.length_c   1.000
_cell.angle_alpha   90.00
_cell.angle_beta   90.00
_cell.angle_gamma   90.00
#
_symmetry.space_group_name_H-M   'P 1'
#
loop_
_entity.id
_entity.type
_entity.pdbx_description
1 polymer ?
#
loop_
_entity_poly.entity_id
_entity_poly.type
_entity_poly.pdbx_seq_one_letter_code
_entity_poly.pdbx_strand_id
1 'polypeptide(L)'
;MENTNTPQTNGHTPVTAAAPVDELAFGLLMNRTLGGSASRRPSDKSANDVQVDMVLGQAQNLAKMNDQYVETYVVRGTKELYALLGAIYSYALQINESPLRDHILQRMRERLEEEHEIKTQVNTPWMTTVLRFILPTDRQTAYSYSKVLQVAHDENLTALELPNYIKERGGIGKITATKEEAEATKSVKEHKEAKADLLRKILLANAKQAQTIVQVEDKFVINTIAEGKKEGSFEFAICVNPGGNERRVVRFIRVNEAVESQLLSLVAEASLSDDLAGTQDKLDVLREKLGITSGWGMKPGDKGYQPMGLPSLNTAVQPEVMLNAPHSSTVSGVTIQQPA
;
A
#
# COMPACT_ATOMS: atom_id res chain seq x y z
N MET A 1 37.51 -64.08 -51.03
CA MET A 1 37.04 -65.41 -50.59
C MET A 1 36.56 -65.24 -49.17
N GLU A 2 35.28 -65.57 -48.93
CA GLU A 2 34.70 -66.27 -47.76
C GLU A 2 35.44 -66.23 -46.41
N ASN A 3 34.82 -66.15 -45.23
CA ASN A 3 33.43 -66.27 -44.82
C ASN A 3 33.32 -65.93 -43.31
N THR A 4 32.15 -65.43 -42.92
CA THR A 4 31.34 -65.68 -41.71
C THR A 4 31.91 -65.93 -40.29
N ASN A 5 31.12 -65.39 -39.34
CA ASN A 5 30.69 -65.92 -38.02
C ASN A 5 31.18 -65.25 -36.72
N THR A 6 30.19 -64.67 -36.04
CA THR A 6 30.01 -64.31 -34.63
C THR A 6 29.71 -65.56 -33.75
N PRO A 7 29.38 -65.47 -32.44
CA PRO A 7 30.03 -64.80 -31.28
C PRO A 7 30.08 -65.72 -30.00
N GLN A 8 30.75 -65.32 -28.89
CA GLN A 8 30.24 -65.44 -27.50
C GLN A 8 31.20 -64.87 -26.41
N THR A 9 30.62 -64.01 -25.55
CA THR A 9 30.72 -63.82 -24.06
C THR A 9 32.06 -64.04 -23.31
N ASN A 10 32.45 -63.37 -22.21
CA ASN A 10 31.76 -62.59 -21.18
C ASN A 10 32.81 -61.81 -20.32
N GLY A 11 32.44 -60.67 -19.70
CA GLY A 11 33.04 -60.22 -18.43
C GLY A 11 33.53 -58.77 -18.29
N HIS A 12 32.61 -57.84 -17.92
CA HIS A 12 32.68 -56.70 -16.96
C HIS A 12 34.05 -56.08 -16.60
N THR A 13 34.32 -54.76 -16.53
CA THR A 13 33.59 -53.49 -16.22
C THR A 13 34.59 -52.34 -16.51
N PRO A 14 34.25 -51.03 -16.73
CA PRO A 14 33.58 -50.22 -15.70
C PRO A 14 32.82 -48.91 -16.15
N VAL A 15 32.25 -48.27 -15.13
CA VAL A 15 31.83 -46.85 -14.95
C VAL A 15 30.71 -46.27 -15.83
N THR A 16 29.60 -46.04 -15.15
CA THR A 16 28.37 -45.33 -15.51
C THR A 16 28.64 -43.86 -15.89
N ALA A 17 28.43 -43.52 -17.16
CA ALA A 17 28.17 -42.16 -17.59
C ALA A 17 26.65 -41.93 -17.59
N ALA A 18 26.19 -40.90 -16.88
CA ALA A 18 24.80 -40.48 -16.89
C ALA A 18 24.41 -40.04 -18.30
N ALA A 19 23.32 -40.62 -18.82
CA ALA A 19 22.79 -40.35 -20.15
C ALA A 19 22.27 -38.91 -20.27
N PRO A 20 22.37 -38.29 -21.47
CA PRO A 20 21.70 -37.02 -21.74
C PRO A 20 20.18 -37.23 -21.71
N VAL A 21 19.49 -36.41 -20.93
CA VAL A 21 18.02 -36.42 -20.86
C VAL A 21 17.50 -35.87 -22.18
N ASP A 22 16.72 -36.67 -22.89
CA ASP A 22 16.23 -36.40 -24.23
C ASP A 22 15.13 -35.31 -24.20
N GLU A 23 15.55 -34.04 -24.18
CA GLU A 23 14.73 -32.84 -23.99
C GLU A 23 13.76 -32.57 -25.16
N LEU A 24 13.88 -33.32 -26.27
CA LEU A 24 13.03 -33.21 -27.46
C LEU A 24 12.03 -34.37 -27.62
N ALA A 25 12.08 -35.41 -26.77
CA ALA A 25 11.17 -36.54 -26.85
C ALA A 25 9.81 -36.31 -26.16
N PHE A 26 9.69 -35.28 -25.30
CA PHE A 26 8.48 -35.05 -24.49
C PHE A 26 7.34 -34.34 -25.26
N GLY A 27 7.60 -33.80 -26.46
CA GLY A 27 6.65 -33.00 -27.22
C GLY A 27 5.84 -33.73 -28.30
N LEU A 28 6.11 -35.01 -28.58
CA LEU A 28 5.59 -35.71 -29.77
C LEU A 28 4.59 -36.84 -29.51
N LEU A 29 4.04 -36.95 -28.29
CA LEU A 29 3.06 -37.99 -27.94
C LEU A 29 1.61 -37.50 -27.83
N MET A 30 1.23 -36.39 -28.49
CA MET A 30 -0.14 -35.82 -28.31
C MET A 30 -0.98 -35.64 -29.56
N ASN A 31 -0.51 -36.03 -30.75
CA ASN A 31 -1.31 -35.92 -32.00
C ASN A 31 -1.80 -37.24 -32.58
N ARG A 32 -1.96 -38.31 -31.78
CA ARG A 32 -2.42 -39.62 -32.28
C ARG A 32 -3.59 -40.25 -31.53
N THR A 33 -4.66 -39.50 -31.25
CA THR A 33 -5.96 -40.10 -30.90
C THR A 33 -7.18 -39.39 -31.48
N LEU A 34 -7.02 -38.41 -32.38
CA LEU A 34 -8.13 -37.84 -33.15
C LEU A 34 -8.44 -38.71 -34.38
N GLY A 35 -9.21 -39.77 -34.15
CA GLY A 35 -9.76 -40.61 -35.21
C GLY A 35 -10.77 -41.61 -34.67
N GLY A 36 -12.04 -41.22 -34.59
CA GLY A 36 -13.11 -42.18 -34.27
C GLY A 36 -14.46 -41.59 -33.89
N SER A 37 -15.30 -41.37 -34.92
CA SER A 37 -16.74 -41.63 -34.93
C SER A 37 -17.73 -40.59 -34.41
N ALA A 38 -18.73 -40.37 -35.27
CA ALA A 38 -19.85 -39.44 -35.17
C ALA A 38 -20.93 -39.86 -34.15
N SER A 39 -21.75 -38.86 -33.79
CA SER A 39 -22.99 -38.92 -32.98
C SER A 39 -22.79 -38.82 -31.47
N ARG A 40 -22.85 -37.59 -30.94
CA ARG A 40 -23.13 -37.33 -29.52
C ARG A 40 -24.21 -36.26 -29.39
N ARG A 41 -25.31 -36.64 -28.74
CA ARG A 41 -26.50 -35.85 -28.43
C ARG A 41 -26.28 -35.02 -27.15
N PRO A 42 -27.13 -34.02 -26.84
CA PRO A 42 -26.90 -32.98 -25.81
C PRO A 42 -26.86 -33.45 -24.33
N SER A 43 -26.59 -34.72 -24.02
CA SER A 43 -26.62 -35.27 -22.65
C SER A 43 -25.30 -35.89 -22.16
N ASP A 44 -24.19 -35.74 -22.88
CA ASP A 44 -22.88 -36.28 -22.46
C ASP A 44 -22.15 -35.40 -21.44
N LYS A 45 -22.83 -35.09 -20.33
CA LYS A 45 -22.23 -34.33 -19.21
C LYS A 45 -20.96 -35.01 -18.71
N SER A 46 -20.96 -36.34 -18.59
CA SER A 46 -19.80 -37.12 -18.15
C SER A 46 -18.61 -37.11 -19.14
N ALA A 47 -18.86 -37.04 -20.46
CA ALA A 47 -17.76 -36.93 -21.42
C ALA A 47 -17.18 -35.51 -21.45
N ASN A 48 -18.04 -34.50 -21.27
CA ASN A 48 -17.61 -33.13 -21.08
C ASN A 48 -16.85 -32.98 -19.75
N ASP A 49 -17.26 -33.65 -18.68
CA ASP A 49 -16.58 -33.64 -17.37
C ASP A 49 -15.18 -34.25 -17.49
N VAL A 50 -14.99 -35.36 -18.21
CA VAL A 50 -13.66 -35.94 -18.48
C VAL A 50 -12.78 -35.00 -19.30
N GLN A 51 -13.36 -34.28 -20.26
CA GLN A 51 -12.62 -33.30 -21.06
C GLN A 51 -12.25 -32.07 -20.22
N VAL A 52 -13.14 -31.63 -19.33
CA VAL A 52 -12.89 -30.58 -18.34
C VAL A 52 -11.77 -31.00 -17.38
N ASP A 53 -11.81 -32.21 -16.83
CA ASP A 53 -10.78 -32.76 -15.94
C ASP A 53 -9.42 -32.86 -16.61
N MET A 54 -9.38 -33.23 -17.91
CA MET A 54 -8.15 -33.25 -18.69
C MET A 54 -7.55 -31.85 -18.84
N VAL A 55 -8.37 -30.85 -19.15
CA VAL A 55 -7.94 -29.44 -19.29
C VAL A 55 -7.51 -28.87 -17.94
N LEU A 56 -8.22 -29.18 -16.86
CA LEU A 56 -7.83 -28.79 -15.50
C LEU A 56 -6.54 -29.49 -15.05
N GLY A 57 -6.33 -30.75 -15.44
CA GLY A 57 -5.09 -31.48 -15.22
C GLY A 57 -3.88 -30.82 -15.90
N GLN A 58 -4.06 -30.26 -17.10
CA GLN A 58 -3.02 -29.45 -17.76
C GLN A 58 -2.69 -28.19 -16.96
N ALA A 59 -3.71 -27.47 -16.48
CA ALA A 59 -3.51 -26.31 -15.62
C ALA A 59 -2.76 -26.66 -14.33
N GLN A 60 -3.05 -27.81 -13.72
CA GLN A 60 -2.34 -28.28 -12.52
C GLN A 60 -0.86 -28.58 -12.79
N ASN A 61 -0.52 -29.11 -13.97
CA ASN A 61 0.88 -29.33 -14.36
C ASN A 61 1.61 -28.00 -14.59
N LEU A 62 0.96 -27.03 -15.23
CA LEU A 62 1.50 -25.67 -15.37
C LEU A 62 1.72 -24.99 -14.01
N ALA A 63 0.82 -25.19 -13.04
CA ALA A 63 0.98 -24.70 -11.68
C ALA A 63 2.21 -25.31 -11.00
N LYS A 64 2.40 -26.64 -11.08
CA LYS A 64 3.60 -27.31 -10.55
C LYS A 64 4.89 -26.82 -11.20
N MET A 65 4.87 -26.61 -12.52
CA MET A 65 6.01 -26.03 -13.25
C MET A 65 6.31 -24.61 -12.76
N ASN A 66 5.28 -23.81 -12.49
CA ASN A 66 5.44 -22.47 -11.91
C ASN A 66 6.05 -22.53 -10.51
N ASP A 67 5.56 -23.41 -9.63
CA ASP A 67 6.10 -23.57 -8.27
C ASP A 67 7.60 -23.93 -8.30
N GLN A 68 7.99 -24.84 -9.18
CA GLN A 68 9.40 -25.23 -9.37
C GLN A 68 10.25 -24.07 -9.88
N TYR A 69 9.73 -23.30 -10.85
CA TYR A 69 10.42 -22.11 -11.37
C TYR A 69 10.61 -21.06 -10.27
N VAL A 70 9.56 -20.78 -9.49
CA VAL A 70 9.58 -19.81 -8.39
C VAL A 70 10.62 -20.23 -7.34
N GLU A 71 10.61 -21.48 -6.90
CA GLU A 71 11.58 -21.95 -5.90
C GLU A 71 13.03 -21.89 -6.43
N THR A 72 13.26 -22.39 -7.64
CA THR A 72 14.61 -22.59 -8.17
C THR A 72 15.26 -21.28 -8.64
N TYR A 73 14.51 -20.41 -9.29
CA TYR A 73 15.07 -19.22 -9.93
C TYR A 73 14.72 -17.94 -9.20
N VAL A 74 13.51 -17.84 -8.63
CA VAL A 74 13.07 -16.62 -7.94
C VAL A 74 13.58 -16.62 -6.50
N VAL A 75 13.22 -17.61 -5.69
CA VAL A 75 13.58 -17.64 -4.25
C VAL A 75 15.09 -17.82 -4.08
N ARG A 76 15.66 -18.86 -4.70
CA ARG A 76 17.10 -19.11 -4.62
C ARG A 76 17.91 -17.99 -5.27
N GLY A 77 17.52 -17.51 -6.45
CA GLY A 77 18.19 -16.39 -7.11
C GLY A 77 18.19 -15.12 -6.26
N THR A 78 17.07 -14.82 -5.59
CA THR A 78 16.97 -13.68 -4.67
C THR A 78 17.92 -13.83 -3.47
N LYS A 79 18.02 -15.06 -2.92
CA LYS A 79 18.94 -15.34 -1.80
C LYS A 79 20.40 -15.12 -2.20
N GLU A 80 20.80 -15.61 -3.37
CA GLU A 80 22.16 -15.41 -3.90
C GLU A 80 22.45 -13.93 -4.18
N LEU A 81 21.48 -13.19 -4.72
CA LEU A 81 21.60 -11.75 -4.91
C LEU A 81 21.85 -11.02 -3.58
N TYR A 82 21.13 -11.38 -2.51
CA TYR A 82 21.32 -10.75 -1.20
C TYR A 82 22.70 -11.06 -0.61
N ALA A 83 23.18 -12.30 -0.78
CA ALA A 83 24.53 -12.68 -0.39
C ALA A 83 25.59 -11.89 -1.17
N LEU A 84 25.40 -11.71 -2.49
CA LEU A 84 26.27 -10.89 -3.32
C LEU A 84 26.30 -9.43 -2.87
N LEU A 85 25.14 -8.84 -2.54
CA LEU A 85 25.07 -7.49 -1.99
C LEU A 85 25.80 -7.38 -0.63
N GLY A 86 25.71 -8.41 0.22
CA GLY A 86 26.50 -8.52 1.45
C GLY A 86 28.01 -8.52 1.18
N ALA A 87 28.47 -9.29 0.20
CA ALA A 87 29.88 -9.33 -0.18
C ALA A 87 30.37 -7.98 -0.75
N ILE A 88 29.58 -7.35 -1.61
CA ILE A 88 29.87 -6.01 -2.15
C ILE A 88 29.94 -4.98 -1.02
N TYR A 89 29.04 -5.07 -0.04
CA TYR A 89 29.05 -4.19 1.12
C TYR A 89 30.30 -4.37 1.99
N SER A 90 30.72 -5.62 2.24
CA SER A 90 31.98 -5.91 2.93
C SER A 90 33.17 -5.25 2.24
N TYR A 91 33.25 -5.38 0.91
CA TYR A 91 34.31 -4.74 0.13
C TYR A 91 34.23 -3.21 0.16
N ALA A 92 33.01 -2.65 0.13
CA ALA A 92 32.79 -1.22 0.27
C ALA A 92 33.28 -0.69 1.63
N LEU A 93 33.02 -1.41 2.73
CA LEU A 93 33.52 -1.06 4.06
C LEU A 93 35.06 -1.07 4.12
N GLN A 94 35.71 -2.07 3.53
CA GLN A 94 37.18 -2.14 3.44
C GLN A 94 37.77 -0.93 2.68
N ILE A 95 37.12 -0.50 1.58
CA ILE A 95 37.52 0.70 0.86
C ILE A 95 37.34 1.95 1.73
N ASN A 96 36.23 2.01 2.47
CA ASN A 96 35.91 3.15 3.33
C ASN A 96 36.93 3.33 4.46
N GLU A 97 37.44 2.23 5.01
CA GLU A 97 38.48 2.22 6.04
C GLU A 97 39.90 2.48 5.49
N SER A 98 40.09 2.39 4.17
CA SER A 98 41.41 2.54 3.55
C SER A 98 41.87 4.00 3.52
N PRO A 99 43.14 4.29 3.87
CA PRO A 99 43.72 5.63 3.69
C PRO A 99 43.83 6.03 2.20
N LEU A 100 43.74 5.06 1.28
CA LEU A 100 43.79 5.28 -0.16
C LEU A 100 42.40 5.35 -0.82
N ARG A 101 41.33 5.44 -0.02
CA ARG A 101 39.92 5.44 -0.48
C ARG A 101 39.70 6.26 -1.74
N ASP A 102 40.09 7.53 -1.73
CA ASP A 102 39.78 8.44 -2.85
C ASP A 102 40.54 8.06 -4.14
N HIS A 103 41.78 7.58 -4.01
CA HIS A 103 42.56 7.08 -5.14
C HIS A 103 41.96 5.79 -5.71
N ILE A 104 41.52 4.87 -4.83
CA ILE A 104 40.84 3.64 -5.25
C ILE A 104 39.56 3.98 -6.01
N LEU A 105 38.73 4.86 -5.46
CA LEU A 105 37.49 5.29 -6.09
C LEU A 105 37.75 5.98 -7.43
N GLN A 106 38.77 6.84 -7.52
CA GLN A 106 39.14 7.49 -8.77
C GLN A 106 39.53 6.44 -9.84
N ARG A 107 40.38 5.48 -9.48
CA ARG A 107 40.79 4.40 -10.40
C ARG A 107 39.62 3.52 -10.84
N MET A 108 38.64 3.28 -9.96
CA MET A 108 37.40 2.57 -10.33
C MET A 108 36.59 3.34 -11.37
N ARG A 109 36.49 4.68 -11.25
CA ARG A 109 35.77 5.51 -12.23
C ARG A 109 36.42 5.47 -13.60
N GLU A 110 37.75 5.56 -13.65
CA GLU A 110 38.53 5.48 -14.89
C GLU A 110 38.30 4.13 -15.59
N ARG A 111 38.42 3.01 -14.85
CA ARG A 111 38.18 1.68 -15.42
C ARG A 111 36.73 1.44 -15.85
N LEU A 112 35.76 2.00 -15.13
CA LEU A 112 34.35 1.96 -15.55
C LEU A 112 34.13 2.66 -16.89
N GLU A 113 34.83 3.78 -17.13
CA GLU A 113 34.77 4.48 -18.40
C GLU A 113 35.52 3.72 -19.51
N GLU A 114 36.71 3.18 -19.22
CA GLU A 114 37.55 2.45 -20.18
C GLU A 114 36.95 1.11 -20.63
N GLU A 115 36.45 0.30 -19.69
CA GLU A 115 36.06 -1.09 -19.95
C GLU A 115 34.56 -1.25 -20.22
N HIS A 116 33.73 -0.35 -19.69
CA HIS A 116 32.27 -0.46 -19.76
C HIS A 116 31.58 0.77 -20.37
N GLU A 117 32.34 1.80 -20.76
CA GLU A 117 31.80 3.08 -21.26
C GLU A 117 30.83 3.77 -20.27
N ILE A 118 30.92 3.44 -18.98
CA ILE A 118 30.07 4.00 -17.93
C ILE A 118 30.77 5.20 -17.32
N LYS A 119 30.36 6.41 -17.75
CA LYS A 119 30.83 7.64 -17.12
C LYS A 119 30.16 7.87 -15.78
N THR A 120 30.96 8.06 -14.74
CA THR A 120 30.48 8.46 -13.40
C THR A 120 31.04 9.83 -13.06
N GLN A 121 30.22 10.66 -12.42
CA GLN A 121 30.64 12.01 -12.00
C GLN A 121 31.35 11.94 -10.64
N VAL A 122 32.15 12.95 -10.31
CA VAL A 122 32.86 13.05 -9.02
C VAL A 122 31.90 13.08 -7.83
N ASN A 123 30.74 13.72 -7.99
CA ASN A 123 29.67 13.78 -6.98
C ASN A 123 28.83 12.49 -6.89
N THR A 124 29.13 11.46 -7.69
CA THR A 124 28.46 10.16 -7.57
C THR A 124 28.77 9.59 -6.19
N PRO A 125 27.76 9.16 -5.41
CA PRO A 125 27.99 8.54 -4.11
C PRO A 125 28.96 7.38 -4.22
N TRP A 126 29.94 7.33 -3.33
CA TRP A 126 31.03 6.35 -3.38
C TRP A 126 30.52 4.90 -3.39
N MET A 127 29.47 4.61 -2.62
CA MET A 127 28.81 3.31 -2.56
C MET A 127 28.24 2.90 -3.92
N THR A 128 27.72 3.86 -4.70
CA THR A 128 27.23 3.64 -6.07
C THR A 128 28.39 3.39 -7.02
N THR A 129 29.54 4.06 -6.85
CA THR A 129 30.75 3.79 -7.64
C THR A 129 31.27 2.36 -7.39
N VAL A 130 31.41 1.95 -6.13
CA VAL A 130 31.86 0.59 -5.77
C VAL A 130 30.89 -0.47 -6.31
N LEU A 131 29.58 -0.26 -6.13
CA LEU A 131 28.57 -1.17 -6.64
C LEU A 131 28.66 -1.30 -8.17
N ARG A 132 28.70 -0.19 -8.91
CA ARG A 132 28.74 -0.21 -10.38
C ARG A 132 30.01 -0.84 -10.92
N PHE A 133 31.14 -0.67 -10.22
CA PHE A 133 32.40 -1.29 -10.58
C PHE A 133 32.32 -2.83 -10.54
N ILE A 134 31.58 -3.40 -9.58
CA ILE A 134 31.39 -4.85 -9.46
C ILE A 134 30.22 -5.36 -10.30
N LEU A 135 29.15 -4.57 -10.37
CA LEU A 135 27.92 -4.86 -11.11
C LEU A 135 27.64 -3.71 -12.09
N PRO A 136 28.18 -3.77 -13.32
CA PRO A 136 27.94 -2.79 -14.39
C PRO A 136 26.50 -2.95 -14.92
N THR A 137 25.53 -2.50 -14.13
CA THR A 137 24.09 -2.62 -14.39
C THR A 137 23.49 -1.27 -14.77
N ASP A 138 22.21 -1.27 -15.13
CA ASP A 138 21.49 -0.06 -15.50
C ASP A 138 21.35 0.92 -14.32
N ARG A 139 20.97 2.15 -14.63
CA ARG A 139 20.93 3.23 -13.63
C ARG A 139 19.95 2.97 -12.49
N GLN A 140 18.79 2.37 -12.77
CA GLN A 140 17.75 2.15 -11.78
C GLN A 140 18.12 1.01 -10.83
N THR A 141 18.67 -0.09 -11.36
CA THR A 141 19.16 -1.21 -10.56
C THR A 141 20.31 -0.78 -9.67
N ALA A 142 21.29 -0.05 -10.23
CA ALA A 142 22.42 0.48 -9.46
C ALA A 142 21.96 1.43 -8.33
N TYR A 143 20.98 2.30 -8.61
CA TYR A 143 20.41 3.17 -7.59
C TYR A 143 19.77 2.36 -6.46
N SER A 144 18.90 1.42 -6.80
CA SER A 144 18.15 0.61 -5.82
C SER A 144 19.09 -0.18 -4.91
N TYR A 145 20.08 -0.84 -5.48
CA TYR A 145 21.05 -1.62 -4.70
C TYR A 145 21.97 -0.72 -3.88
N SER A 146 22.48 0.38 -4.45
CA SER A 146 23.36 1.29 -3.69
C SER A 146 22.63 1.96 -2.54
N LYS A 147 21.32 2.24 -2.67
CA LYS A 147 20.51 2.77 -1.58
C LYS A 147 20.39 1.77 -0.43
N VAL A 148 20.24 0.48 -0.70
CA VAL A 148 20.27 -0.57 0.32
C VAL A 148 21.61 -0.57 1.08
N LEU A 149 22.73 -0.49 0.35
CA LEU A 149 24.06 -0.46 0.98
C LEU A 149 24.27 0.80 1.83
N GLN A 150 23.77 1.96 1.36
CA GLN A 150 23.80 3.21 2.13
C GLN A 150 22.99 3.10 3.42
N VAL A 151 21.75 2.61 3.35
CA VAL A 151 20.91 2.41 4.55
C VAL A 151 21.57 1.43 5.53
N ALA A 152 22.20 0.37 5.03
CA ALA A 152 22.95 -0.56 5.86
C ALA A 152 24.13 0.11 6.58
N HIS A 153 24.83 1.00 5.89
CA HIS A 153 25.91 1.80 6.45
C HIS A 153 25.40 2.80 7.50
N ASP A 154 24.32 3.51 7.21
CA ASP A 154 23.73 4.50 8.11
C ASP A 154 23.18 3.84 9.40
N GLU A 155 22.70 2.59 9.29
CA GLU A 155 22.27 1.77 10.43
C GLU A 155 23.40 0.97 11.10
N ASN A 156 24.65 1.16 10.66
CA ASN A 156 25.84 0.45 11.19
C ASN A 156 25.73 -1.09 11.14
N LEU A 157 25.09 -1.63 10.10
CA LEU A 157 24.99 -3.07 9.91
C LEU A 157 26.33 -3.65 9.48
N THR A 158 26.60 -4.89 9.90
CA THR A 158 27.70 -5.68 9.36
C THR A 158 27.31 -6.31 8.02
N ALA A 159 28.31 -6.68 7.22
CA ALA A 159 28.10 -7.34 5.93
C ALA A 159 27.35 -8.68 6.02
N LEU A 160 27.50 -9.40 7.13
CA LEU A 160 26.84 -10.69 7.37
C LEU A 160 25.35 -10.54 7.71
N GLU A 161 24.96 -9.40 8.29
CA GLU A 161 23.58 -9.11 8.68
C GLU A 161 22.75 -8.61 7.49
N LEU A 162 23.40 -8.00 6.49
CA LEU A 162 22.72 -7.37 5.36
C LEU A 162 21.73 -8.31 4.62
N PRO A 163 22.04 -9.58 4.30
CA PRO A 163 21.09 -10.43 3.59
C PRO A 163 19.80 -10.70 4.37
N ASN A 164 19.91 -10.92 5.68
CA ASN A 164 18.75 -11.13 6.56
C ASN A 164 17.98 -9.83 6.74
N TYR A 165 18.68 -8.71 6.91
CA TYR A 165 18.07 -7.40 6.99
C TYR A 165 17.22 -7.07 5.76
N ILE A 166 17.73 -7.35 4.55
CA ILE A 166 16.96 -7.11 3.31
C ILE A 166 15.69 -7.96 3.30
N LYS A 167 15.78 -9.23 3.72
CA LYS A 167 14.64 -10.14 3.80
C LYS A 167 13.58 -9.64 4.80
N GLU A 168 14.00 -9.25 6.00
CA GLU A 168 13.11 -8.73 7.06
C GLU A 168 12.41 -7.43 6.64
N ARG A 169 13.10 -6.58 5.86
CA ARG A 169 12.54 -5.33 5.32
C ARG A 169 11.61 -5.53 4.12
N GLY A 170 11.33 -6.77 3.71
CA GLY A 170 10.43 -7.07 2.59
C GLY A 170 11.08 -6.92 1.21
N GLY A 171 12.42 -6.97 1.15
CA GLY A 171 13.21 -6.93 -0.08
C GLY A 171 13.74 -5.54 -0.44
N ILE A 172 14.64 -5.51 -1.43
CA ILE A 172 15.39 -4.32 -1.87
C ILE A 172 14.46 -3.15 -2.20
N GLY A 173 13.36 -3.40 -2.92
CA GLY A 173 12.43 -2.34 -3.35
C GLY A 173 11.67 -1.63 -2.23
N LYS A 174 11.72 -2.16 -0.99
CA LYS A 174 11.07 -1.56 0.19
C LYS A 174 12.04 -0.75 1.06
N ILE A 175 13.33 -0.78 0.75
CA ILE A 175 14.37 -0.10 1.52
C ILE A 175 14.68 1.22 0.83
N THR A 176 14.03 2.28 1.29
CA THR A 176 14.22 3.65 0.78
C THR A 176 14.85 4.59 1.79
N ALA A 177 14.77 4.24 3.07
CA ALA A 177 15.17 5.03 4.24
C ALA A 177 15.54 4.10 5.40
N THR A 178 16.20 4.64 6.43
CA THR A 178 16.51 3.86 7.64
C THR A 178 15.23 3.42 8.38
N LYS A 179 15.33 2.44 9.28
CA LYS A 179 14.22 1.96 10.12
C LYS A 179 13.61 3.13 10.89
N GLU A 180 14.46 3.93 11.53
CA GLU A 180 14.07 5.11 12.29
C GLU A 180 13.36 6.16 11.41
N GLU A 181 13.93 6.50 10.25
CA GLU A 181 13.30 7.46 9.33
C GLU A 181 11.95 6.97 8.79
N ALA A 182 11.85 5.69 8.48
CA ALA A 182 10.61 5.07 8.01
C ALA A 182 9.55 5.08 9.12
N GLU A 183 9.94 4.81 10.36
CA GLU A 183 9.06 4.81 11.53
C GLU A 183 8.64 6.23 11.91
N ALA A 184 9.53 7.21 11.81
CA ALA A 184 9.23 8.63 11.97
C ALA A 184 8.25 9.14 10.89
N THR A 185 8.47 8.76 9.63
CA THR A 185 7.55 9.13 8.54
C THR A 185 6.17 8.52 8.76
N LYS A 186 6.12 7.26 9.22
CA LYS A 186 4.88 6.57 9.56
C LYS A 186 4.16 7.25 10.73
N SER A 187 4.85 7.58 11.81
CA SER A 187 4.25 8.23 12.99
C SER A 187 3.74 9.64 12.66
N VAL A 188 4.44 10.41 11.83
CA VAL A 188 3.96 11.71 11.33
C VAL A 188 2.67 11.53 10.53
N LYS A 189 2.61 10.52 9.65
CA LYS A 189 1.41 10.24 8.86
C LYS A 189 0.24 9.81 9.76
N GLU A 190 0.48 8.90 10.71
CA GLU A 190 -0.54 8.43 11.67
C GLU A 190 -1.05 9.59 12.54
N HIS A 191 -0.18 10.50 12.97
CA HIS A 191 -0.57 11.68 13.74
C HIS A 191 -1.46 12.62 12.91
N LYS A 192 -1.12 12.88 11.64
CA LYS A 192 -1.95 13.67 10.72
C LYS A 192 -3.32 13.05 10.48
N GLU A 193 -3.37 11.73 10.27
CA GLU A 193 -4.63 11.01 10.10
C GLU A 193 -5.49 11.07 11.37
N ALA A 194 -4.90 10.86 12.54
CA ALA A 194 -5.59 10.99 13.83
C ALA A 194 -6.12 12.41 14.07
N LYS A 195 -5.35 13.44 13.67
CA LYS A 195 -5.75 14.84 13.77
C LYS A 195 -6.95 15.15 12.87
N ALA A 196 -6.96 14.66 11.63
CA ALA A 196 -8.09 14.81 10.71
C ALA A 196 -9.35 14.06 11.21
N ASP A 197 -9.17 12.87 11.76
CA ASP A 197 -10.26 12.08 12.35
C ASP A 197 -10.86 12.77 13.59
N LEU A 198 -10.03 13.38 14.42
CA LEU A 198 -10.48 14.16 15.57
C LEU A 198 -11.26 15.40 15.13
N LEU A 199 -10.79 16.12 14.10
CA LEU A 199 -11.54 17.23 13.51
C LEU A 199 -12.93 16.78 13.04
N ARG A 200 -13.01 15.65 12.33
CA ARG A 200 -14.29 15.08 11.88
C ARG A 200 -15.26 14.89 13.05
N LYS A 201 -14.77 14.28 14.14
CA LYS A 201 -15.59 14.08 15.36
C LYS A 201 -16.06 15.39 15.97
N ILE A 202 -15.19 16.40 16.04
CA ILE A 202 -15.51 17.74 16.56
C ILE A 202 -16.58 18.42 15.70
N LEU A 203 -16.42 18.43 14.38
CA LEU A 203 -17.36 19.07 13.47
C LEU A 203 -18.75 18.42 13.53
N LEU A 204 -18.82 17.09 13.63
CA LEU A 204 -20.09 16.39 13.81
C LEU A 204 -20.74 16.69 15.18
N ALA A 205 -19.97 16.76 16.27
CA ALA A 205 -20.50 17.17 17.56
C ALA A 205 -21.02 18.63 17.52
N ASN A 206 -20.28 19.52 16.84
CA ASN A 206 -20.69 20.91 16.64
C ASN A 206 -21.96 21.04 15.80
N ALA A 207 -22.16 20.17 14.82
CA ALA A 207 -23.37 20.16 14.01
C ALA A 207 -24.63 19.93 14.85
N LYS A 208 -24.56 19.13 15.93
CA LYS A 208 -25.70 18.91 16.84
C LYS A 208 -26.14 20.18 17.57
N GLN A 209 -25.22 21.08 17.89
CA GLN A 209 -25.51 22.35 18.58
C GLN A 209 -25.65 23.54 17.63
N ALA A 210 -25.56 23.34 16.32
CA ALA A 210 -25.64 24.42 15.34
C ALA A 210 -27.03 25.06 15.35
N GLN A 211 -27.09 26.37 15.58
CA GLN A 211 -28.34 27.14 15.58
C GLN A 211 -28.70 27.67 14.18
N THR A 212 -27.71 27.81 13.30
CA THR A 212 -27.92 28.26 11.93
C THR A 212 -28.25 27.07 11.05
N ILE A 213 -29.53 26.92 10.72
CA ILE A 213 -30.03 25.87 9.84
C ILE A 213 -30.40 26.51 8.50
N VAL A 214 -29.75 26.07 7.43
CA VAL A 214 -30.07 26.48 6.06
C VAL A 214 -30.83 25.34 5.40
N GLN A 215 -32.07 25.61 4.98
CA GLN A 215 -32.86 24.66 4.22
C GLN A 215 -32.52 24.81 2.73
N VAL A 216 -32.05 23.73 2.11
CA VAL A 216 -31.63 23.69 0.70
C VAL A 216 -32.33 22.51 0.05
N GLU A 217 -33.04 22.75 -1.04
CA GLU A 217 -33.60 21.64 -1.83
C GLU A 217 -32.48 20.85 -2.50
N ASP A 218 -32.56 19.52 -2.48
CA ASP A 218 -31.54 18.62 -3.02
C ASP A 218 -31.16 18.94 -4.48
N LYS A 219 -32.09 19.46 -5.29
CA LYS A 219 -31.82 19.86 -6.68
C LYS A 219 -30.77 20.97 -6.83
N PHE A 220 -30.49 21.70 -5.75
CA PHE A 220 -29.48 22.76 -5.70
C PHE A 220 -28.14 22.30 -5.12
N VAL A 221 -28.05 21.05 -4.63
CA VAL A 221 -26.83 20.40 -4.16
C VAL A 221 -26.18 19.65 -5.33
N ILE A 222 -24.92 19.96 -5.60
CA ILE A 222 -24.19 19.27 -6.68
C ILE A 222 -23.60 17.97 -6.13
N ASN A 223 -23.97 16.85 -6.73
CA ASN A 223 -23.32 15.58 -6.44
C ASN A 223 -22.10 15.38 -7.36
N THR A 224 -20.89 15.35 -6.77
CA THR A 224 -19.63 15.09 -7.51
C THR A 224 -19.11 13.66 -7.34
N ILE A 225 -19.87 12.81 -6.65
CA ILE A 225 -19.47 11.45 -6.32
C ILE A 225 -19.68 10.56 -7.55
N ALA A 226 -18.58 10.04 -8.09
CA ALA A 226 -18.62 9.06 -9.18
C ALA A 226 -19.25 7.74 -8.71
N GLU A 227 -19.85 7.00 -9.65
CA GLU A 227 -20.46 5.70 -9.39
C GLU A 227 -19.47 4.74 -8.70
N GLY A 228 -19.95 4.04 -7.66
CA GLY A 228 -19.13 3.11 -6.87
C GLY A 228 -18.16 3.76 -5.87
N LYS A 229 -18.13 5.09 -5.74
CA LYS A 229 -17.37 5.79 -4.68
C LYS A 229 -18.23 6.01 -3.44
N LYS A 230 -17.59 5.98 -2.27
CA LYS A 230 -18.22 6.30 -0.99
C LYS A 230 -18.39 7.80 -0.84
N GLU A 231 -19.58 8.20 -0.40
CA GLU A 231 -19.92 9.57 -0.01
C GLU A 231 -19.18 9.97 1.28
N GLY A 232 -18.79 11.24 1.38
CA GLY A 232 -18.25 11.83 2.60
C GLY A 232 -19.29 11.99 3.71
N SER A 233 -18.84 12.37 4.90
CA SER A 233 -19.71 12.67 6.05
C SER A 233 -20.25 14.11 6.04
N PHE A 234 -19.67 15.01 5.24
CA PHE A 234 -20.01 16.43 5.18
C PHE A 234 -20.35 16.89 3.76
N GLU A 235 -21.27 17.86 3.68
CA GLU A 235 -21.43 18.68 2.47
C GLU A 235 -20.57 19.94 2.59
N PHE A 236 -19.99 20.35 1.47
CA PHE A 236 -19.12 21.52 1.38
C PHE A 236 -19.85 22.68 0.70
N ALA A 237 -19.64 23.89 1.20
CA ALA A 237 -20.22 25.10 0.63
C ALA A 237 -19.14 25.92 -0.09
N ILE A 238 -19.41 26.33 -1.33
CA ILE A 238 -18.64 27.37 -2.02
C ILE A 238 -19.20 28.71 -1.56
N CYS A 239 -18.33 29.53 -0.97
CA CYS A 239 -18.70 30.84 -0.44
C CYS A 239 -17.84 31.96 -1.04
N VAL A 240 -18.44 33.13 -1.23
CA VAL A 240 -17.73 34.37 -1.60
C VAL A 240 -17.79 35.35 -0.44
N ASN A 241 -16.68 36.03 -0.17
CA ASN A 241 -16.61 37.14 0.78
C ASN A 241 -16.63 38.48 0.04
N PRO A 242 -17.78 39.19 -0.02
CA PRO A 242 -17.83 40.51 -0.64
C PRO A 242 -17.14 41.60 0.20
N GLY A 243 -16.84 41.34 1.48
CA GLY A 243 -16.18 42.27 2.40
C GLY A 243 -16.62 42.05 3.86
N GLY A 244 -15.74 42.36 4.81
CA GLY A 244 -16.03 42.26 6.25
C GLY A 244 -16.37 40.83 6.70
N ASN A 245 -17.47 40.71 7.46
CA ASN A 245 -17.91 39.46 8.09
C ASN A 245 -19.02 38.74 7.31
N GLU A 246 -19.46 39.26 6.16
CA GLU A 246 -20.50 38.64 5.34
C GLU A 246 -19.92 37.48 4.51
N ARG A 247 -20.60 36.33 4.48
CA ARG A 247 -20.27 35.21 3.60
C ARG A 247 -21.49 34.85 2.77
N ARG A 248 -21.35 34.93 1.45
CA ARG A 248 -22.40 34.54 0.50
C ARG A 248 -22.18 33.11 0.06
N VAL A 249 -23.07 32.21 0.48
CA VAL A 249 -23.07 30.81 0.03
C VAL A 249 -23.61 30.76 -1.40
N VAL A 250 -22.82 30.24 -2.32
CA VAL A 250 -23.15 30.15 -3.76
C VAL A 250 -23.69 28.77 -4.10
N ARG A 251 -23.11 27.71 -3.52
CA ARG A 251 -23.44 26.33 -3.86
C ARG A 251 -23.05 25.36 -2.74
N PHE A 252 -23.84 24.30 -2.57
CA PHE A 252 -23.48 23.13 -1.77
C PHE A 252 -23.06 21.97 -2.66
N ILE A 253 -22.08 21.19 -2.20
CA ILE A 253 -21.44 20.13 -2.96
C ILE A 253 -21.24 18.91 -2.06
N ARG A 254 -21.69 17.75 -2.55
CA ARG A 254 -21.32 16.43 -2.00
C ARG A 254 -20.05 15.97 -2.68
N VAL A 255 -19.09 15.53 -1.87
CA VAL A 255 -17.81 15.00 -2.34
C VAL A 255 -17.63 13.58 -1.86
N ASN A 256 -16.74 12.84 -2.51
CA ASN A 256 -16.39 11.50 -2.04
C ASN A 256 -15.48 11.55 -0.80
N GLU A 257 -15.40 10.43 -0.09
CA GLU A 257 -14.61 10.28 1.15
C GLU A 257 -13.14 10.67 1.01
N ALA A 258 -12.52 10.43 -0.16
CA ALA A 258 -11.11 10.76 -0.40
C ALA A 258 -10.88 12.28 -0.48
N VAL A 259 -11.75 13.00 -1.20
CA VAL A 259 -11.70 14.47 -1.29
C VAL A 259 -12.01 15.09 0.06
N GLU A 260 -13.03 14.60 0.76
CA GLU A 260 -13.34 15.05 2.13
C GLU A 260 -12.13 14.88 3.05
N SER A 261 -11.46 13.72 3.02
CA SER A 261 -10.31 13.45 3.88
C SER A 261 -9.15 14.41 3.62
N GLN A 262 -8.92 14.78 2.36
CA GLN A 262 -7.91 15.80 2.02
C GLN A 262 -8.27 17.18 2.57
N LEU A 263 -9.54 17.60 2.43
CA LEU A 263 -10.02 18.88 2.96
C LEU A 263 -9.95 18.92 4.49
N LEU A 264 -10.39 17.85 5.16
CA LEU A 264 -10.32 17.74 6.62
C LEU A 264 -8.87 17.74 7.11
N SER A 265 -7.95 17.08 6.41
CA SER A 265 -6.53 17.10 6.77
C SER A 265 -5.97 18.52 6.72
N LEU A 266 -6.27 19.27 5.65
CA LEU A 266 -5.84 20.66 5.50
C LEU A 266 -6.40 21.56 6.63
N VAL A 267 -7.69 21.43 6.92
CA VAL A 267 -8.33 22.21 7.99
C VAL A 267 -7.78 21.81 9.35
N ALA A 268 -7.54 20.52 9.59
CA ALA A 268 -7.04 20.01 10.86
C ALA A 268 -5.62 20.52 11.14
N GLU A 269 -4.74 20.54 10.14
CA GLU A 269 -3.40 21.12 10.25
C GLU A 269 -3.45 22.61 10.62
N ALA A 270 -4.40 23.37 10.06
CA ALA A 270 -4.53 24.81 10.29
C ALA A 270 -5.24 25.19 11.59
N SER A 271 -6.09 24.31 12.16
CA SER A 271 -7.04 24.69 13.22
C SER A 271 -6.95 23.86 14.50
N LEU A 272 -6.39 22.65 14.47
CA LEU A 272 -6.24 21.82 15.66
C LEU A 272 -4.83 21.90 16.25
N SER A 273 -4.76 21.79 17.57
CA SER A 273 -3.50 21.61 18.29
C SER A 273 -2.90 20.23 18.00
N ASP A 274 -1.58 20.10 18.16
CA ASP A 274 -0.90 18.79 18.12
C ASP A 274 -1.11 17.98 19.41
N ASP A 275 -1.59 18.63 20.48
CA ASP A 275 -2.09 17.96 21.69
C ASP A 275 -3.47 17.32 21.42
N LEU A 276 -3.44 16.14 20.79
CA LEU A 276 -4.63 15.38 20.46
C LEU A 276 -5.36 14.87 21.70
N ALA A 277 -4.64 14.53 22.78
CA ALA A 277 -5.22 14.04 24.02
C ALA A 277 -6.05 15.14 24.71
N GLY A 278 -5.48 16.33 24.92
CA GLY A 278 -6.23 17.46 25.48
C GLY A 278 -7.36 17.93 24.58
N THR A 279 -7.23 17.76 23.26
CA THR A 279 -8.32 18.05 22.31
C THR A 279 -9.45 17.01 22.41
N GLN A 280 -9.12 15.73 22.58
CA GLN A 280 -10.10 14.65 22.79
C GLN A 280 -10.84 14.83 24.13
N ASP A 281 -10.17 15.21 25.21
CA ASP A 281 -10.81 15.47 26.50
C ASP A 281 -11.86 16.59 26.40
N LYS A 282 -11.55 17.67 25.68
CA LYS A 282 -12.50 18.77 25.41
C LYS A 282 -13.70 18.30 24.59
N LEU A 283 -13.47 17.45 23.60
CA LEU A 283 -14.53 16.86 22.80
C LEU A 283 -15.45 15.97 23.66
N ASP A 284 -14.89 15.18 24.57
CA ASP A 284 -15.67 14.31 25.45
C ASP A 284 -16.55 15.13 26.40
N VAL A 285 -16.02 16.21 26.99
CA VAL A 285 -16.82 17.15 27.81
C VAL A 285 -17.94 17.80 27.00
N LEU A 286 -17.66 18.20 25.75
CA LEU A 286 -18.68 18.75 24.86
C LEU A 286 -19.78 17.71 24.57
N ARG A 287 -19.41 16.47 24.27
CA ARG A 287 -20.34 15.38 23.99
C ARG A 287 -21.22 15.08 25.19
N GLU A 288 -20.66 15.02 26.39
CA GLU A 288 -21.40 14.83 27.63
C GLU A 288 -22.41 15.96 27.84
N LYS A 289 -21.98 17.21 27.72
CA LYS A 289 -22.86 18.40 27.83
C LYS A 289 -24.01 18.38 26.82
N LEU A 290 -23.76 17.88 25.61
CA LEU A 290 -24.77 17.78 24.55
C LEU A 290 -25.58 16.47 24.61
N GLY A 291 -25.33 15.58 25.57
CA GLY A 291 -25.96 14.26 25.65
C GLY A 291 -25.73 13.43 24.38
N ILE A 292 -24.53 13.49 23.79
CA ILE A 292 -24.14 12.69 22.63
C ILE A 292 -23.58 11.37 23.12
N THR A 293 -24.40 10.31 23.09
CA THR A 293 -23.99 8.94 23.41
C THR A 293 -23.91 8.05 22.15
N SER A 294 -24.56 8.46 21.05
CA SER A 294 -24.54 7.77 19.77
C SER A 294 -24.75 8.75 18.60
N GLY A 295 -24.35 8.37 17.38
CA GLY A 295 -24.40 9.26 16.21
C GLY A 295 -23.42 10.43 16.33
N TRP A 296 -23.51 11.44 15.45
CA TRP A 296 -22.70 12.67 15.52
C TRP A 296 -21.19 12.43 15.68
N GLY A 297 -20.66 11.44 14.99
CA GLY A 297 -19.23 11.10 15.01
C GLY A 297 -18.78 10.23 16.18
N MET A 298 -19.70 9.73 17.01
CA MET A 298 -19.41 8.70 18.03
C MET A 298 -19.07 7.37 17.36
N LYS A 299 -17.92 6.79 17.71
CA LYS A 299 -17.47 5.46 17.27
C LYS A 299 -17.39 4.49 18.47
N PRO A 300 -17.55 3.17 18.28
CA PRO A 300 -17.26 2.19 19.33
C PRO A 300 -15.86 2.39 19.90
N GLY A 301 -15.74 2.39 21.23
CA GLY A 301 -14.49 2.70 21.94
C GLY A 301 -14.33 4.16 22.36
N ASP A 302 -15.13 5.09 21.82
CA ASP A 302 -15.19 6.45 22.35
C ASP A 302 -15.80 6.46 23.77
N LYS A 303 -15.31 7.37 24.63
CA LYS A 303 -15.85 7.54 25.98
C LYS A 303 -17.33 7.94 25.92
N GLY A 304 -18.17 7.23 26.69
CA GLY A 304 -19.61 7.47 26.73
C GLY A 304 -20.40 6.88 25.55
N TYR A 305 -19.76 6.10 24.67
CA TYR A 305 -20.45 5.44 23.56
C TYR A 305 -21.50 4.44 24.06
N GLN A 306 -22.72 4.58 23.53
CA GLN A 306 -23.81 3.64 23.70
C GLN A 306 -24.36 3.28 22.31
N PRO A 307 -24.69 2.02 22.04
CA PRO A 307 -25.34 1.65 20.79
C PRO A 307 -26.71 2.34 20.67
N MET A 308 -27.06 2.79 19.46
CA MET A 308 -28.41 3.28 19.17
C MET A 308 -29.45 2.21 19.53
N GLY A 309 -30.35 2.52 20.47
CA GLY A 309 -31.52 1.67 20.79
C GLY A 309 -31.50 0.94 22.14
N LEU A 310 -30.50 1.12 23.01
CA LEU A 310 -30.53 0.63 24.39
C LEU A 310 -30.88 1.77 25.36
N PRO A 311 -31.85 1.60 26.29
CA PRO A 311 -32.20 2.65 27.24
C PRO A 311 -31.04 2.94 28.19
N SER A 312 -30.78 4.23 28.43
CA SER A 312 -29.75 4.69 29.35
C SER A 312 -30.05 4.26 30.79
N LEU A 313 -29.13 3.54 31.43
CA LEU A 313 -29.20 3.20 32.86
C LEU A 313 -28.76 4.34 33.80
N ASN A 314 -28.55 5.57 33.29
CA ASN A 314 -28.17 6.72 34.13
C ASN A 314 -29.41 7.52 34.56
N THR A 315 -29.80 7.32 35.83
CA THR A 315 -30.83 8.04 36.57
C THR A 315 -30.36 9.42 37.06
N ALA A 316 -29.91 10.29 36.15
CA ALA A 316 -29.55 11.66 36.53
C ALA A 316 -29.61 12.67 35.36
N VAL A 317 -30.69 12.67 34.57
CA VAL A 317 -31.07 13.87 33.79
C VAL A 317 -32.59 13.99 33.84
N GLN A 318 -33.10 14.96 34.61
CA GLN A 318 -34.51 15.34 34.57
C GLN A 318 -34.80 16.06 33.24
N PRO A 319 -35.92 15.77 32.55
CA PRO A 319 -36.37 16.59 31.44
C PRO A 319 -37.05 17.85 31.98
N GLU A 320 -36.42 19.02 31.84
CA GLU A 320 -37.11 20.29 32.09
C GLU A 320 -38.15 20.54 31.00
N VAL A 321 -39.41 20.60 31.43
CA VAL A 321 -40.59 21.02 30.69
C VAL A 321 -40.77 22.53 30.89
N MET A 322 -40.69 23.33 29.82
CA MET A 322 -41.20 24.71 29.73
C MET A 322 -41.59 24.92 28.25
N LEU A 323 -42.85 24.85 27.78
CA LEU A 323 -44.00 25.74 27.95
C LEU A 323 -43.68 27.25 27.86
N ASN A 324 -43.81 27.85 26.68
CA ASN A 324 -44.59 29.08 26.49
C ASN A 324 -44.83 29.45 25.01
N ALA A 325 -46.05 29.95 24.78
CA ALA A 325 -46.69 30.32 23.50
C ALA A 325 -46.18 31.67 22.92
N PRO A 326 -46.56 32.05 21.68
CA PRO A 326 -45.84 33.07 20.90
C PRO A 326 -46.31 34.50 21.20
N HIS A 327 -45.37 35.42 21.29
CA HIS A 327 -45.61 36.87 21.14
C HIS A 327 -45.07 37.33 19.78
N SER A 328 -45.98 37.82 18.94
CA SER A 328 -45.69 38.43 17.65
C SER A 328 -45.51 39.94 17.79
N SER A 329 -44.43 40.46 17.20
CA SER A 329 -44.31 41.88 16.85
C SER A 329 -43.40 42.03 15.63
N THR A 330 -43.98 42.45 14.51
CA THR A 330 -43.32 42.75 13.22
C THR A 330 -43.03 44.24 13.08
N VAL A 331 -41.81 44.61 12.64
CA VAL A 331 -41.56 45.86 11.90
C VAL A 331 -40.43 45.63 10.86
N SER A 332 -40.72 45.98 9.60
CA SER A 332 -39.81 46.11 8.43
C SER A 332 -39.35 44.87 7.65
N GLY A 333 -40.30 44.01 7.24
CA GLY A 333 -40.26 43.43 5.88
C GLY A 333 -39.39 42.20 5.59
N VAL A 334 -39.06 41.36 6.59
CA VAL A 334 -38.52 40.01 6.38
C VAL A 334 -39.33 39.01 7.20
N THR A 335 -39.94 38.02 6.56
CA THR A 335 -40.72 36.98 7.24
C THR A 335 -39.84 35.76 7.50
N ILE A 336 -39.50 35.53 8.77
CA ILE A 336 -39.05 34.23 9.28
C ILE A 336 -40.32 33.49 9.71
N GLN A 337 -40.67 32.39 9.05
CA GLN A 337 -41.78 31.54 9.48
C GLN A 337 -41.28 30.50 10.47
N GLN A 338 -41.85 30.54 11.69
CA GLN A 338 -41.80 29.44 12.65
C GLN A 338 -43.12 28.65 12.48
N PRO A 339 -43.08 27.31 12.31
CA PRO A 339 -44.28 26.53 12.06
C PRO A 339 -45.10 26.30 13.35
N ALA A 340 -46.42 26.18 13.18
CA ALA A 340 -47.31 25.53 14.15
C ALA A 340 -47.04 24.03 14.21
#